data_AF-A0A829HIS1-F1
#
_entry.id   AF-A0A829HIS1-F1
#
_cell.length_a   1.000
_cell.length_b   1.000
_cell.length_c   1.000
_cell.angle_alpha   90.00
_cell.angle_beta   90.00
_cell.angle_gamma   90.00
#
_symmetry.space_group_name_H-M   'P 1'
#
loop_
_entity.id
_entity.type
_entity.pdbx_description
1 polymer ?
#
loop_
_entity_poly.entity_id
_entity_poly.type
_entity_poly.pdbx_seq_one_letter_code
_entity_poly.pdbx_strand_id
1 'polypeptide(L)'
;MPVGNGEKSGDCILFHYVEDNVEKIIAYDGGTQTSGKAMVEHIKKYYGMDKIDYLINSHPDGDHVSGLTYVLENMKVGEVWIHQPWKYSAEILDLFHDGRMTANSLSERMKTKLRLAHRVYELAIQQSIPVYEPYAGAQIGPFTVLSPDEDWYKNTLVPDFSKTPPKAKMVFENIMDGLENLVETVAKLLEESWTDENLPNNVQTSAENNSSVVLYANLLGRGFVLTGDSGVEAIDRACIFAEQNNLRLKEDLKFVQVPHHGSRRNVSTTVLNRLLGEPINFDAHNLILNKTAFVSASQSSKKHPRDRVVNAFMRRGFKVIATKGSTKRHYNGMPERAGWGSVTPLEFSYEVDDTDN
;
A
#
# COMPACT_ATOMS: atom_id res chain seq x y z
N MET A 1 7.46 -5.43 7.09
CA MET A 1 7.41 -6.46 8.15
C MET A 1 6.21 -7.35 7.87
N PRO A 2 6.19 -8.64 8.26
CA PRO A 2 5.02 -9.47 8.01
C PRO A 2 3.85 -8.98 8.86
N VAL A 3 2.67 -8.92 8.26
CA VAL A 3 1.43 -8.58 8.95
C VAL A 3 0.53 -9.81 8.97
N GLY A 4 0.00 -10.11 10.14
CA GLY A 4 -0.90 -11.24 10.36
C GLY A 4 -0.20 -12.61 10.36
N ASN A 5 -0.91 -13.56 10.96
CA ASN A 5 -0.58 -14.97 11.09
C ASN A 5 -1.67 -15.87 10.48
N GLY A 6 -2.69 -15.26 9.87
CA GLY A 6 -3.76 -15.91 9.12
C GLY A 6 -3.69 -15.60 7.62
N GLU A 7 -4.83 -15.60 6.93
CA GLU A 7 -4.90 -15.33 5.48
C GLU A 7 -4.91 -13.83 5.13
N LYS A 8 -5.32 -12.97 6.05
CA LYS A 8 -5.39 -11.52 5.84
C LYS A 8 -3.99 -10.90 5.88
N SER A 9 -3.66 -10.18 4.82
CA SER A 9 -2.43 -9.40 4.68
C SER A 9 -2.60 -8.02 5.32
N GLY A 10 -1.59 -7.17 5.18
CA GLY A 10 -1.56 -5.79 5.67
C GLY A 10 -0.16 -5.21 5.50
N ASP A 11 0.01 -3.90 5.63
CA ASP A 11 1.31 -3.25 5.52
C ASP A 11 1.86 -2.72 6.83
N CYS A 12 3.16 -2.92 7.03
CA CYS A 12 3.92 -2.47 8.18
C CYS A 12 5.36 -2.25 7.73
N ILE A 13 5.70 -1.02 7.34
CA ILE A 13 6.95 -0.72 6.63
C ILE A 13 7.80 0.26 7.43
N LEU A 14 9.11 -0.01 7.51
CA LEU A 14 10.10 0.88 8.09
C LEU A 14 11.07 1.33 7.01
N PHE A 15 11.26 2.64 6.90
CA PHE A 15 12.31 3.24 6.10
C PHE A 15 13.30 3.94 7.04
N HIS A 16 14.52 3.39 7.11
CA HIS A 16 15.59 3.88 7.97
C HIS A 16 16.72 4.42 7.08
N TYR A 17 17.06 5.69 7.27
CA TYR A 17 18.06 6.40 6.48
C TYR A 17 18.90 7.32 7.36
N VAL A 18 20.03 7.78 6.82
CA VAL A 18 20.91 8.76 7.45
C VAL A 18 20.91 10.01 6.58
N GLU A 19 20.65 11.16 7.19
CA GLU A 19 20.71 12.48 6.56
C GLU A 19 21.54 13.39 7.46
N ASP A 20 22.54 14.06 6.91
CA ASP A 20 23.47 14.93 7.67
C ASP A 20 24.07 14.28 8.92
N ASN A 21 24.42 12.99 8.82
CA ASN A 21 24.90 12.14 9.92
C ASN A 21 23.89 11.90 11.06
N VAL A 22 22.61 12.14 10.82
CA VAL A 22 21.51 11.85 11.75
C VAL A 22 20.69 10.68 11.22
N GLU A 23 20.59 9.61 12.02
CA GLU A 23 19.67 8.49 11.74
C GLU A 23 18.22 8.94 11.91
N LYS A 24 17.39 8.66 10.90
CA LYS A 24 15.96 8.99 10.89
C LYS A 24 15.11 7.78 10.50
N ILE A 25 13.93 7.68 11.08
CA ILE A 25 12.99 6.58 10.85
C ILE A 25 11.65 7.12 10.36
N ILE A 26 11.18 6.54 9.25
CA ILE A 26 9.80 6.66 8.80
C ILE A 26 9.12 5.31 9.01
N ALA A 27 7.95 5.33 9.65
CA ALA A 27 7.05 4.20 9.69
C ALA A 27 5.88 4.50 8.73
N TYR A 28 5.72 3.66 7.71
CA TYR A 28 4.63 3.73 6.74
C TYR A 28 3.72 2.52 6.98
N ASP A 29 2.56 2.81 7.57
CA ASP A 29 1.63 1.86 8.19
C ASP A 29 2.22 1.02 9.34
N GLY A 30 1.33 0.59 10.23
CA GLY A 30 1.65 -0.15 11.44
C GLY A 30 1.23 -1.62 11.40
N GLY A 31 0.51 -2.03 10.38
CA GLY A 31 -0.10 -3.35 10.32
C GLY A 31 -1.23 -3.51 11.34
N THR A 32 -1.37 -4.72 11.86
CA THR A 32 -2.16 -5.00 13.07
C THR A 32 -1.41 -4.55 14.35
N GLN A 33 -2.08 -4.51 15.51
CA GLN A 33 -1.40 -4.25 16.80
C GLN A 33 -0.18 -5.16 17.04
N THR A 34 -0.28 -6.45 16.71
CA THR A 34 0.84 -7.40 16.82
C THR A 34 2.03 -6.97 15.96
N SER A 35 1.75 -6.46 14.76
CA SER A 35 2.75 -5.98 13.81
C SER A 35 3.38 -4.67 14.31
N GLY A 36 2.58 -3.76 14.85
CA GLY A 36 3.04 -2.53 15.51
C GLY A 36 3.96 -2.81 16.69
N LYS A 37 3.63 -3.81 17.53
CA LYS A 37 4.53 -4.28 18.59
C LYS A 37 5.86 -4.81 18.05
N ALA A 38 5.81 -5.67 17.04
CA ALA A 38 7.01 -6.19 16.40
C ALA A 38 7.87 -5.07 15.78
N MET A 39 7.23 -4.04 15.22
CA MET A 39 7.91 -2.85 14.68
C MET A 39 8.68 -2.10 15.77
N VAL A 40 8.04 -1.81 16.91
CA VAL A 40 8.69 -1.16 18.06
C VAL A 40 9.88 -1.97 18.56
N GLU A 41 9.70 -3.28 18.74
CA GLU A 41 10.78 -4.19 19.15
C GLU A 41 11.93 -4.22 18.13
N HIS A 42 11.62 -4.22 16.84
CA HIS A 42 12.60 -4.20 15.76
C HIS A 42 13.43 -2.91 15.75
N ILE A 43 12.78 -1.75 15.90
CA ILE A 43 13.48 -0.45 15.97
C ILE A 43 14.43 -0.43 17.16
N LYS A 44 13.95 -0.78 18.36
CA LYS A 44 14.78 -0.81 19.57
C LYS A 44 15.95 -1.78 19.44
N LYS A 45 15.71 -2.97 18.89
CA LYS A 45 16.74 -4.02 18.76
C LYS A 45 17.79 -3.70 17.71
N TYR A 46 17.39 -3.26 16.51
CA TYR A 46 18.29 -3.16 15.36
C TYR A 46 18.76 -1.76 15.06
N TYR A 47 18.02 -0.72 15.47
CA TYR A 47 18.39 0.68 15.25
C TYR A 47 18.90 1.31 16.55
N GLY A 48 18.59 0.72 17.72
CA GLY A 48 18.98 1.29 19.01
C GLY A 48 18.27 2.61 19.32
N MET A 49 17.13 2.86 18.67
CA MET A 49 16.37 4.12 18.75
C MET A 49 15.06 3.93 19.52
N ASP A 50 14.56 5.01 20.12
CA ASP A 50 13.27 5.09 20.82
C ASP A 50 12.31 6.11 20.18
N LYS A 51 12.66 6.61 18.99
CA LYS A 51 11.93 7.64 18.24
C LYS A 51 11.64 7.19 16.81
N ILE A 52 10.47 7.55 16.30
CA ILE A 52 10.13 7.59 14.87
C ILE A 52 9.96 9.05 14.48
N ASP A 53 10.60 9.50 13.41
CA ASP A 53 10.52 10.89 12.98
C ASP A 53 9.17 11.17 12.30
N TYR A 54 8.74 10.27 11.43
CA TYR A 54 7.47 10.40 10.70
C TYR A 54 6.67 9.11 10.76
N LEU A 55 5.46 9.20 11.29
CA LEU A 55 4.49 8.11 11.34
C LEU A 55 3.38 8.38 10.32
N ILE A 56 3.35 7.59 9.25
CA ILE A 56 2.46 7.80 8.11
C ILE A 56 1.41 6.70 8.07
N ASN A 57 0.14 7.07 7.95
CA ASN A 57 -0.92 6.15 7.59
C ASN A 57 -1.23 6.30 6.10
N SER A 58 -1.12 5.20 5.34
CA SER A 58 -1.44 5.22 3.91
C SER A 58 -2.93 5.40 3.69
N HIS A 59 -3.76 4.60 4.36
CA HIS A 59 -5.22 4.63 4.26
C HIS A 59 -5.87 3.97 5.49
N PRO A 60 -7.18 4.11 5.72
CA PRO A 60 -7.77 3.89 7.04
C PRO A 60 -8.06 2.42 7.41
N ASP A 61 -7.72 1.45 6.57
CA ASP A 61 -8.07 0.05 6.82
C ASP A 61 -7.26 -0.55 7.99
N GLY A 62 -7.92 -1.43 8.74
CA GLY A 62 -7.45 -1.88 10.06
C GLY A 62 -6.13 -2.65 10.05
N ASP A 63 -5.83 -3.33 8.96
CA ASP A 63 -4.57 -4.04 8.70
C ASP A 63 -3.42 -3.12 8.27
N HIS A 64 -3.65 -1.81 8.25
CA HIS A 64 -2.66 -0.75 8.03
C HIS A 64 -2.54 0.15 9.27
N VAL A 65 -3.68 0.69 9.75
CA VAL A 65 -3.71 1.72 10.79
C VAL A 65 -3.61 1.16 12.22
N SER A 66 -4.02 -0.08 12.46
CA SER A 66 -4.20 -0.58 13.84
C SER A 66 -2.90 -0.64 14.64
N GLY A 67 -1.76 -0.93 14.02
CA GLY A 67 -0.47 -0.98 14.72
C GLY A 67 0.06 0.39 15.10
N LEU A 68 -0.41 1.46 14.44
CA LEU A 68 0.04 2.83 14.69
C LEU A 68 -0.36 3.32 16.10
N THR A 69 -1.49 2.85 16.64
CA THR A 69 -1.87 3.19 18.02
C THR A 69 -0.87 2.62 19.03
N TYR A 70 -0.42 1.38 18.81
CA TYR A 70 0.61 0.75 19.65
C TYR A 70 1.94 1.51 19.57
N VAL A 71 2.31 1.95 18.36
CA VAL A 71 3.52 2.76 18.15
C VAL A 71 3.45 4.06 18.97
N LEU A 72 2.36 4.81 18.85
CA LEU A 72 2.17 6.08 19.58
C LEU A 72 2.18 5.88 21.11
N GLU A 73 1.76 4.73 21.61
CA GLU A 73 1.77 4.43 23.05
C GLU A 73 3.16 4.01 23.57
N ASN A 74 4.09 3.59 22.70
CA ASN A 74 5.34 2.92 23.11
C ASN A 74 6.64 3.51 22.51
N MET A 75 6.54 4.55 21.69
CA MET A 75 7.65 5.24 21.01
C MET A 75 7.42 6.75 21.01
N LYS A 76 8.49 7.54 21.00
CA LYS A 76 8.40 8.97 20.69
C LYS A 76 8.12 9.12 19.19
N VAL A 77 7.19 10.00 18.82
CA VAL A 77 6.88 10.28 17.41
C VAL A 77 7.06 11.76 17.14
N GLY A 78 7.80 12.09 16.08
CA GLY A 78 8.04 13.47 15.66
C GLY A 78 6.81 14.10 15.01
N GLU A 79 6.27 13.45 13.98
CA GLU A 79 5.10 13.90 13.24
C GLU A 79 4.19 12.72 12.88
N VAL A 80 2.88 12.98 12.86
CA VAL A 80 1.88 12.04 12.34
C VAL A 80 1.28 12.58 11.05
N TRP A 81 1.31 11.76 10.01
CA TRP A 81 0.75 12.07 8.70
C TRP A 81 -0.45 11.17 8.45
N ILE A 82 -1.65 11.74 8.51
CA ILE A 82 -2.91 11.02 8.41
C ILE A 82 -4.01 11.94 7.87
N HIS A 83 -4.85 11.44 6.97
CA HIS A 83 -6.01 12.18 6.49
C HIS A 83 -7.09 12.30 7.58
N GLN A 84 -7.78 13.44 7.61
CA GLN A 84 -8.68 13.84 8.70
C GLN A 84 -10.07 14.23 8.18
N PRO A 85 -10.80 13.35 7.46
CA PRO A 85 -12.08 13.67 6.82
C PRO A 85 -13.20 14.14 7.76
N TRP A 86 -13.07 13.87 9.07
CA TRP A 86 -13.97 14.40 10.10
C TRP A 86 -13.79 15.90 10.38
N LYS A 87 -12.69 16.54 9.91
CA LYS A 87 -12.43 17.97 10.17
C LYS A 87 -13.15 18.92 9.23
N TYR A 88 -13.43 18.51 8.01
CA TYR A 88 -14.03 19.35 6.97
C TYR A 88 -15.42 18.86 6.56
N SER A 89 -16.16 18.23 7.48
CA SER A 89 -17.52 17.73 7.22
C SER A 89 -18.52 18.83 6.82
N ALA A 90 -18.25 20.10 7.15
CA ALA A 90 -19.05 21.22 6.65
C ALA A 90 -18.79 21.52 5.17
N GLU A 91 -17.54 21.37 4.70
CA GLU A 91 -17.14 21.64 3.31
C GLU A 91 -17.72 20.60 2.34
N ILE A 92 -17.79 19.34 2.77
CA ILE A 92 -18.22 18.22 1.92
C ILE A 92 -19.68 17.83 2.11
N LEU A 93 -20.45 18.55 2.94
CA LEU A 93 -21.81 18.16 3.32
C LEU A 93 -22.74 18.03 2.11
N ASP A 94 -22.65 18.97 1.17
CA ASP A 94 -23.51 19.04 -0.02
C ASP A 94 -23.26 17.90 -1.02
N LEU A 95 -22.16 17.16 -0.85
CA LEU A 95 -21.83 15.99 -1.67
C LEU A 95 -22.58 14.72 -1.23
N PHE A 96 -23.29 14.77 -0.08
CA PHE A 96 -24.06 13.63 0.43
C PHE A 96 -25.55 13.80 0.10
N HIS A 97 -26.15 12.77 -0.50
CA HIS A 97 -27.55 12.79 -0.99
C HIS A 97 -28.64 12.78 0.11
N ASP A 98 -28.29 13.01 1.37
CA ASP A 98 -29.23 13.04 2.49
C ASP A 98 -29.40 14.48 3.01
N GLY A 99 -30.41 15.18 2.49
CA GLY A 99 -30.70 16.58 2.85
C GLY A 99 -31.11 16.83 4.30
N ARG A 100 -31.16 15.79 5.16
CA ARG A 100 -31.36 15.93 6.62
C ARG A 100 -30.05 15.88 7.40
N MET A 101 -28.93 15.58 6.73
CA MET A 101 -27.63 15.45 7.37
C MET A 101 -27.07 16.82 7.75
N THR A 102 -26.50 16.90 8.95
CA THR A 102 -25.75 18.09 9.42
C THR A 102 -24.25 17.81 9.34
N ALA A 103 -23.43 18.87 9.29
CA ALA A 103 -21.98 18.77 9.36
C ALA A 103 -21.51 17.99 10.60
N ASN A 104 -22.13 18.21 11.76
CA ASN A 104 -21.81 17.50 13.00
C ASN A 104 -22.13 16.00 12.89
N SER A 105 -23.32 15.64 12.39
CA SER A 105 -23.67 14.22 12.23
C SER A 105 -22.78 13.50 11.21
N LEU A 106 -22.34 14.19 10.15
CA LEU A 106 -21.41 13.65 9.18
C LEU A 106 -20.02 13.44 9.81
N SER A 107 -19.52 14.42 10.56
CA SER A 107 -18.27 14.30 11.32
C SER A 107 -18.29 13.08 12.25
N GLU A 108 -19.33 12.92 13.08
CA GLU A 108 -19.42 11.77 14.00
C GLU A 108 -19.53 10.43 13.28
N ARG A 109 -20.24 10.40 12.13
CA ARG A 109 -20.29 9.22 11.27
C ARG A 109 -18.91 8.86 10.72
N MET A 110 -18.13 9.85 10.29
CA MET A 110 -16.76 9.65 9.79
C MET A 110 -15.83 9.16 10.90
N LYS A 111 -15.87 9.77 12.10
CA LYS A 111 -15.10 9.29 13.26
C LYS A 111 -15.44 7.85 13.63
N THR A 112 -16.72 7.48 13.57
CA THR A 112 -17.16 6.11 13.86
C THR A 112 -16.68 5.12 12.81
N LYS A 113 -16.85 5.46 11.52
CA LYS A 113 -16.41 4.61 10.41
C LYS A 113 -14.88 4.44 10.41
N LEU A 114 -14.15 5.52 10.64
CA LEU A 114 -12.69 5.60 10.59
C LEU A 114 -12.09 5.57 12.00
N ARG A 115 -12.73 4.84 12.93
CA ARG A 115 -12.42 4.88 14.37
C ARG A 115 -10.95 4.65 14.72
N LEU A 116 -10.25 3.80 13.96
CA LEU A 116 -8.85 3.52 14.21
C LEU A 116 -7.96 4.69 13.75
N ALA A 117 -8.22 5.26 12.57
CA ALA A 117 -7.57 6.48 12.11
C ALA A 117 -7.85 7.67 13.06
N HIS A 118 -9.10 7.83 13.49
CA HIS A 118 -9.46 8.84 14.49
C HIS A 118 -8.74 8.60 15.83
N ARG A 119 -8.57 7.34 16.26
CA ARG A 119 -7.83 7.03 17.49
C ARG A 119 -6.34 7.39 17.38
N VAL A 120 -5.71 7.17 16.23
CA VAL A 120 -4.34 7.62 15.96
C VAL A 120 -4.24 9.15 16.08
N TYR A 121 -5.19 9.87 15.48
CA TYR A 121 -5.28 11.32 15.61
C TYR A 121 -5.44 11.77 17.07
N GLU A 122 -6.35 11.19 17.84
CA GLU A 122 -6.55 11.52 19.26
C GLU A 122 -5.29 11.31 20.09
N LEU A 123 -4.60 10.17 19.90
CA LEU A 123 -3.35 9.88 20.59
C LEU A 123 -2.27 10.92 20.26
N ALA A 124 -2.16 11.33 18.98
CA ALA A 124 -1.21 12.35 18.56
C ALA A 124 -1.50 13.70 19.25
N ILE A 125 -2.76 14.14 19.26
CA ILE A 125 -3.17 15.38 19.93
C ILE A 125 -2.94 15.33 21.44
N GLN A 126 -3.26 14.21 22.09
CA GLN A 126 -3.03 14.00 23.53
C GLN A 126 -1.54 14.14 23.90
N GLN A 127 -0.65 13.75 22.99
CA GLN A 127 0.79 13.82 23.17
C GLN A 127 1.42 15.09 22.60
N SER A 128 0.62 16.03 22.11
CA SER A 128 1.09 17.27 21.44
C SER A 128 2.01 17.00 20.24
N ILE A 129 1.78 15.90 19.53
CA ILE A 129 2.50 15.57 18.30
C ILE A 129 1.85 16.32 17.12
N PRO A 130 2.63 17.04 16.29
CA PRO A 130 2.12 17.64 15.05
C PRO A 130 1.43 16.62 14.15
N VAL A 131 0.25 16.99 13.63
CA VAL A 131 -0.54 16.15 12.71
C VAL A 131 -0.79 16.89 11.40
N TYR A 132 -0.42 16.25 10.29
CA TYR A 132 -0.56 16.79 8.93
C TYR A 132 -1.35 15.85 8.03
N GLU A 133 -2.02 16.41 7.01
CA GLU A 133 -2.64 15.60 5.96
C GLU A 133 -1.66 15.39 4.79
N PRO A 134 -1.41 14.15 4.38
CA PRO A 134 -0.45 13.82 3.33
C PRO A 134 -1.08 13.94 1.94
N TYR A 135 -1.30 15.18 1.48
CA TYR A 135 -1.74 15.43 0.10
C TYR A 135 -0.56 15.55 -0.88
N ALA A 136 -0.82 15.30 -2.17
CA ALA A 136 0.16 15.40 -3.24
C ALA A 136 0.94 16.73 -3.20
N GLY A 137 2.27 16.64 -3.27
CA GLY A 137 3.21 17.77 -3.15
C GLY A 137 3.79 17.97 -1.75
N ALA A 138 3.17 17.42 -0.70
CA ALA A 138 3.75 17.46 0.64
C ALA A 138 5.10 16.72 0.71
N GLN A 139 6.00 17.18 1.59
CA GLN A 139 7.30 16.56 1.85
C GLN A 139 7.30 15.91 3.22
N ILE A 140 7.67 14.63 3.28
CA ILE A 140 7.76 13.84 4.51
C ILE A 140 9.15 13.20 4.57
N GLY A 141 10.08 13.85 5.27
CA GLY A 141 11.51 13.53 5.16
C GLY A 141 11.96 13.59 3.68
N PRO A 142 12.56 12.52 3.12
CA PRO A 142 13.00 12.50 1.73
C PRO A 142 11.88 12.19 0.73
N PHE A 143 10.67 11.89 1.19
CA PHE A 143 9.56 11.51 0.33
C PHE A 143 8.72 12.71 -0.08
N THR A 144 8.42 12.80 -1.37
CA THR A 144 7.31 13.59 -1.92
C THR A 144 6.06 12.72 -1.96
N VAL A 145 4.94 13.25 -1.47
CA VAL A 145 3.63 12.62 -1.66
C VAL A 145 3.18 12.85 -3.10
N LEU A 146 2.79 11.78 -3.80
CA LEU A 146 2.33 11.82 -5.19
C LEU A 146 0.80 11.75 -5.32
N SER A 147 0.12 11.15 -4.34
CA SER A 147 -1.32 10.91 -4.33
C SER A 147 -1.76 10.65 -2.89
N PRO A 148 -2.99 10.98 -2.49
CA PRO A 148 -4.02 11.66 -3.28
C PRO A 148 -3.81 13.19 -3.33
N ASP A 149 -4.32 13.85 -4.36
CA ASP A 149 -4.51 15.31 -4.33
C ASP A 149 -5.70 15.69 -3.44
N GLU A 150 -5.69 16.92 -2.90
CA GLU A 150 -6.67 17.36 -1.91
C GLU A 150 -8.10 17.41 -2.47
N ASP A 151 -8.28 17.90 -3.69
CA ASP A 151 -9.59 18.03 -4.34
C ASP A 151 -10.20 16.64 -4.58
N TRP A 152 -9.44 15.72 -5.16
CA TRP A 152 -9.91 14.36 -5.40
C TRP A 152 -10.23 13.63 -4.10
N TYR A 153 -9.39 13.77 -3.07
CA TYR A 153 -9.67 13.17 -1.76
C TYR A 153 -10.99 13.68 -1.17
N LYS A 154 -11.13 15.00 -1.05
CA LYS A 154 -12.27 15.64 -0.38
C LYS A 154 -13.56 15.49 -1.17
N ASN A 155 -13.51 15.75 -2.47
CA ASN A 155 -14.70 15.92 -3.30
C ASN A 155 -15.13 14.65 -4.04
N THR A 156 -14.27 13.63 -4.09
CA THR A 156 -14.59 12.35 -4.75
C THR A 156 -14.47 11.15 -3.79
N LEU A 157 -13.32 10.96 -3.16
CA LEU A 157 -13.05 9.74 -2.38
C LEU A 157 -13.84 9.68 -1.06
N VAL A 158 -13.82 10.76 -0.26
CA VAL A 158 -14.51 10.78 1.05
C VAL A 158 -16.03 10.55 0.94
N PRO A 159 -16.76 11.18 0.00
CA PRO A 159 -18.17 10.84 -0.25
C PRO A 159 -18.36 9.35 -0.53
N ASP A 160 -17.44 8.75 -1.28
CA ASP A 160 -17.50 7.38 -1.75
C ASP A 160 -17.05 6.36 -0.69
N PHE A 161 -16.41 6.78 0.41
CA PHE A 161 -16.23 5.90 1.56
C PHE A 161 -17.60 5.38 2.01
N SER A 162 -18.65 6.20 2.01
CA SER A 162 -19.96 5.75 2.48
C SER A 162 -20.65 4.74 1.56
N LYS A 163 -20.17 4.58 0.32
CA LYS A 163 -20.73 3.65 -0.65
C LYS A 163 -20.17 2.25 -0.38
N THR A 164 -21.06 1.26 -0.26
CA THR A 164 -20.63 -0.13 -0.43
C THR A 164 -19.97 -0.22 -1.81
N PRO A 165 -18.76 -0.79 -1.94
CA PRO A 165 -18.17 -1.03 -3.25
C PRO A 165 -19.24 -1.68 -4.13
N PRO A 166 -19.43 -1.24 -5.39
CA PRO A 166 -20.35 -1.95 -6.26
C PRO A 166 -19.93 -3.41 -6.21
N LYS A 167 -20.81 -4.28 -5.67
CA LYS A 167 -20.63 -5.72 -5.84
C LYS A 167 -20.39 -5.85 -7.34
N ALA A 168 -19.19 -6.28 -7.75
CA ALA A 168 -18.96 -6.66 -9.13
C ALA A 168 -20.18 -7.49 -9.50
N LYS A 169 -20.95 -7.05 -10.51
CA LYS A 169 -22.19 -7.73 -10.94
C LYS A 169 -21.80 -9.14 -11.35
N MET A 170 -21.75 -10.05 -10.39
CA MET A 170 -21.91 -11.47 -10.60
C MET A 170 -23.38 -11.58 -10.97
N VAL A 171 -23.63 -11.62 -12.28
CA VAL A 171 -24.93 -12.00 -12.83
C VAL A 171 -25.11 -13.47 -12.43
N PHE A 172 -25.58 -13.71 -11.21
CA PHE A 172 -26.24 -14.97 -10.87
C PHE A 172 -27.70 -14.74 -11.19
N GLU A 173 -28.07 -15.03 -12.44
CA GLU A 173 -29.45 -15.29 -12.78
C GLU A 173 -29.89 -16.55 -12.02
N ASN A 174 -30.86 -16.36 -11.13
CA ASN A 174 -31.69 -17.32 -10.42
C ASN A 174 -31.65 -18.77 -10.94
N ILE A 175 -31.12 -19.71 -10.14
CA ILE A 175 -31.71 -21.06 -10.01
C ILE A 175 -31.64 -21.50 -8.54
N MET A 176 -32.80 -21.33 -7.89
CA MET A 176 -33.51 -22.22 -6.95
C MET A 176 -32.94 -22.63 -5.59
N ASP A 177 -33.86 -22.56 -4.63
CA ASP A 177 -33.92 -23.22 -3.34
C ASP A 177 -33.36 -24.66 -3.34
N GLY A 178 -32.52 -24.93 -2.33
CA GLY A 178 -32.30 -26.28 -1.80
C GLY A 178 -31.46 -27.23 -2.64
N LEU A 179 -30.13 -27.13 -2.53
CA LEU A 179 -29.25 -28.31 -2.50
C LEU A 179 -27.88 -27.94 -1.93
N GLU A 180 -27.44 -28.67 -0.90
CA GLU A 180 -26.04 -28.84 -0.59
C GLU A 180 -25.30 -29.26 -1.87
N ASN A 181 -24.40 -28.42 -2.36
CA ASN A 181 -23.26 -28.86 -3.15
C ASN A 181 -22.20 -27.75 -3.14
N LEU A 182 -21.02 -28.10 -2.64
CA LEU A 182 -19.78 -27.41 -2.91
C LEU A 182 -19.70 -27.12 -4.41
N VAL A 183 -19.76 -25.84 -4.80
CA VAL A 183 -19.26 -25.44 -6.12
C VAL A 183 -17.75 -25.49 -6.02
N GLU A 184 -17.16 -26.63 -6.37
CA GLU A 184 -15.74 -26.70 -6.74
C GLU A 184 -15.54 -25.67 -7.85
N THR A 185 -14.85 -24.58 -7.51
CA THR A 185 -14.43 -23.61 -8.51
C THR A 185 -13.39 -24.33 -9.35
N VAL A 186 -13.75 -24.71 -10.58
CA VAL A 186 -12.78 -25.24 -11.54
C VAL A 186 -11.71 -24.18 -11.73
N ALA A 187 -10.49 -24.46 -11.27
CA ALA A 187 -9.34 -23.59 -11.47
C ALA A 187 -9.15 -23.38 -12.97
N LYS A 188 -9.34 -22.15 -13.43
CA LYS A 188 -9.08 -21.78 -14.82
C LYS A 188 -7.61 -21.37 -14.89
N LEU A 189 -6.74 -22.37 -15.07
CA LEU A 189 -5.33 -22.13 -15.34
C LEU A 189 -5.19 -21.54 -16.74
N LEU A 190 -4.52 -20.40 -16.82
CA LEU A 190 -4.10 -19.78 -18.07
C LEU A 190 -2.61 -20.05 -18.23
N GLU A 191 -2.21 -20.48 -19.42
CA GLU A 191 -0.80 -20.43 -19.81
C GLU A 191 -0.37 -18.97 -19.92
N GLU A 192 0.78 -18.64 -19.34
CA GLU A 192 1.35 -17.31 -19.37
C GLU A 192 2.79 -17.38 -19.90
N SER A 193 3.12 -16.51 -20.87
CA SER A 193 4.47 -16.37 -21.40
C SER A 193 5.05 -15.02 -21.04
N TRP A 194 6.38 -14.86 -21.07
CA TRP A 194 6.99 -13.56 -20.76
C TRP A 194 6.44 -12.41 -21.62
N THR A 195 6.15 -12.68 -22.89
CA THR A 195 5.66 -11.68 -23.85
C THR A 195 4.16 -11.45 -23.81
N ASP A 196 3.39 -12.36 -23.21
CA ASP A 196 1.93 -12.25 -23.11
C ASP A 196 1.54 -11.86 -21.68
N GLU A 197 1.36 -10.55 -21.45
CA GLU A 197 0.93 -10.04 -20.14
C GLU A 197 -0.58 -10.03 -20.04
N ASN A 198 -1.09 -10.94 -19.22
CA ASN A 198 -2.49 -10.99 -18.89
C ASN A 198 -2.70 -10.18 -17.60
N LEU A 199 -2.81 -8.85 -17.62
CA LEU A 199 -3.40 -8.11 -16.50
C LEU A 199 -4.81 -7.63 -16.88
N PRO A 200 -5.74 -7.52 -15.93
CA PRO A 200 -7.07 -6.99 -16.23
C PRO A 200 -6.98 -5.51 -16.62
N ASN A 201 -7.65 -5.14 -17.72
CA ASN A 201 -7.62 -3.77 -18.23
C ASN A 201 -8.62 -2.83 -17.52
N ASN A 202 -9.72 -3.38 -17.00
CA ASN A 202 -10.77 -2.61 -16.32
C ASN A 202 -10.97 -3.16 -14.90
N VAL A 203 -10.31 -2.54 -13.92
CA VAL A 203 -10.48 -2.86 -12.50
C VAL A 203 -10.94 -1.64 -11.74
N GLN A 204 -11.89 -1.84 -10.82
CA GLN A 204 -12.30 -0.83 -9.86
C GLN A 204 -11.77 -1.21 -8.48
N THR A 205 -11.26 -0.22 -7.79
CA THR A 205 -10.74 -0.32 -6.42
C THR A 205 -11.62 0.56 -5.51
N SER A 206 -11.74 0.20 -4.23
CA SER A 206 -12.51 1.00 -3.28
C SER A 206 -11.93 2.42 -3.15
N ALA A 207 -12.78 3.37 -2.74
CA ALA A 207 -12.35 4.73 -2.48
C ALA A 207 -11.31 4.78 -1.34
N GLU A 208 -11.47 3.94 -0.31
CA GLU A 208 -10.51 3.79 0.79
C GLU A 208 -9.12 3.40 0.27
N ASN A 209 -9.03 2.38 -0.58
CA ASN A 209 -7.75 1.96 -1.17
C ASN A 209 -7.16 3.04 -2.08
N ASN A 210 -7.99 3.66 -2.93
CA ASN A 210 -7.56 4.77 -3.79
C ASN A 210 -7.14 6.02 -3.00
N SER A 211 -7.53 6.11 -1.73
CA SER A 211 -7.07 7.17 -0.82
C SER A 211 -5.67 6.92 -0.23
N SER A 212 -5.03 5.80 -0.60
CA SER A 212 -3.67 5.46 -0.17
C SER A 212 -2.67 6.55 -0.53
N VAL A 213 -1.89 6.97 0.46
CA VAL A 213 -0.77 7.89 0.30
C VAL A 213 0.34 7.24 -0.52
N VAL A 214 0.52 7.65 -1.78
CA VAL A 214 1.64 7.20 -2.62
C VAL A 214 2.84 8.09 -2.37
N LEU A 215 3.99 7.51 -2.05
CA LEU A 215 5.23 8.23 -1.75
C LEU A 215 6.31 7.91 -2.77
N TYR A 216 7.09 8.92 -3.15
CA TYR A 216 8.32 8.76 -3.92
C TYR A 216 9.49 9.48 -3.27
N ALA A 217 10.63 8.82 -3.19
CA ALA A 217 11.91 9.43 -2.83
C ALA A 217 12.99 9.03 -3.83
N ASN A 218 13.92 9.94 -4.12
CA ASN A 218 15.18 9.61 -4.77
C ASN A 218 16.33 9.89 -3.81
N LEU A 219 16.96 8.83 -3.32
CA LEU A 219 18.12 8.94 -2.44
C LEU A 219 19.35 8.34 -3.14
N LEU A 220 20.40 9.15 -3.26
CA LEU A 220 21.66 8.75 -3.88
C LEU A 220 21.48 8.20 -5.32
N GLY A 221 20.57 8.79 -6.09
CA GLY A 221 20.24 8.34 -7.46
C GLY A 221 19.43 7.04 -7.50
N ARG A 222 18.76 6.66 -6.42
CA ARG A 222 17.94 5.45 -6.31
C ARG A 222 16.52 5.84 -5.91
N GLY A 223 15.58 5.58 -6.81
CA GLY A 223 14.16 5.83 -6.60
C GLY A 223 13.51 4.73 -5.75
N PHE A 224 12.65 5.16 -4.83
CA PHE A 224 11.83 4.31 -3.95
C PHE A 224 10.37 4.75 -4.08
N VAL A 225 9.46 3.82 -4.33
CA VAL A 225 8.01 4.08 -4.35
C VAL A 225 7.31 3.22 -3.30
N LEU A 226 6.48 3.84 -2.47
CA LEU A 226 5.55 3.16 -1.56
C LEU A 226 4.13 3.50 -2.01
N THR A 227 3.31 2.48 -2.23
CA THR A 227 1.99 2.63 -2.87
C THR A 227 0.84 2.43 -1.91
N GLY A 228 1.08 1.82 -0.74
CA GLY A 228 -0.01 1.28 0.07
C GLY A 228 -0.88 0.37 -0.79
N ASP A 229 -2.19 0.61 -0.71
CA ASP A 229 -3.20 -0.17 -1.41
C ASP A 229 -3.79 0.53 -2.63
N SER A 230 -3.12 1.57 -3.12
CA SER A 230 -3.56 2.34 -4.30
C SER A 230 -4.01 1.44 -5.44
N GLY A 231 -5.19 1.74 -5.98
CA GLY A 231 -5.70 1.14 -7.20
C GLY A 231 -5.16 1.83 -8.45
N VAL A 232 -5.65 1.38 -9.61
CA VAL A 232 -5.20 1.89 -10.91
C VAL A 232 -5.35 3.41 -11.01
N GLU A 233 -6.48 3.98 -10.58
CA GLU A 233 -6.70 5.43 -10.64
C GLU A 233 -5.74 6.22 -9.74
N ALA A 234 -5.51 5.75 -8.51
CA ALA A 234 -4.60 6.41 -7.57
C ALA A 234 -3.15 6.40 -8.07
N ILE A 235 -2.71 5.27 -8.66
CA ILE A 235 -1.37 5.16 -9.25
C ILE A 235 -1.26 6.02 -10.51
N ASP A 236 -2.30 6.06 -11.34
CA ASP A 236 -2.32 6.88 -12.55
C ASP A 236 -2.18 8.37 -12.21
N ARG A 237 -2.94 8.84 -11.21
CA ARG A 237 -2.83 10.20 -10.66
C ARG A 237 -1.45 10.48 -10.08
N ALA A 238 -0.85 9.54 -9.35
CA ALA A 238 0.51 9.66 -8.85
C ALA A 238 1.53 9.82 -10.01
N CYS A 239 1.34 9.10 -11.11
CA CYS A 239 2.19 9.23 -12.30
C CYS A 239 1.98 10.59 -12.99
N ILE A 240 0.75 11.06 -13.12
CA ILE A 240 0.43 12.41 -13.65
C ILE A 240 1.13 13.48 -12.81
N PHE A 241 1.01 13.41 -11.49
CA PHE A 241 1.67 14.36 -10.59
C PHE A 241 3.20 14.32 -10.78
N ALA A 242 3.80 13.13 -10.83
CA ALA A 242 5.22 12.96 -11.05
C ALA A 242 5.70 13.54 -12.40
N GLU A 243 4.97 13.27 -13.48
CA GLU A 243 5.25 13.79 -14.82
C GLU A 243 5.19 15.33 -14.84
N GLN A 244 4.15 15.92 -14.22
CA GLN A 244 3.97 17.37 -14.12
C GLN A 244 5.07 18.05 -13.29
N ASN A 245 5.64 17.34 -12.32
CA ASN A 245 6.70 17.84 -11.44
C ASN A 245 8.10 17.36 -11.84
N ASN A 246 8.28 16.82 -13.05
CA ASN A 246 9.55 16.33 -13.59
C ASN A 246 10.26 15.27 -12.70
N LEU A 247 9.49 14.47 -11.98
CA LEU A 247 10.02 13.34 -11.21
C LEU A 247 10.26 12.15 -12.13
N ARG A 248 11.50 11.67 -12.15
CA ARG A 248 11.98 10.61 -13.06
C ARG A 248 11.73 9.21 -12.50
N LEU A 249 10.45 8.88 -12.26
CA LEU A 249 10.07 7.62 -11.61
C LEU A 249 10.70 6.41 -12.32
N LYS A 250 10.43 6.22 -13.62
CA LYS A 250 10.84 5.02 -14.36
C LYS A 250 12.36 4.83 -14.43
N GLU A 251 13.07 5.93 -14.62
CA GLU A 251 14.52 5.96 -14.82
C GLU A 251 15.28 5.69 -13.53
N ASP A 252 14.81 6.28 -12.42
CA ASP A 252 15.53 6.23 -11.14
C ASP A 252 15.09 5.05 -10.27
N LEU A 253 13.90 4.47 -10.50
CA LEU A 253 13.29 3.45 -9.64
C LEU A 253 14.19 2.21 -9.45
N LYS A 254 14.53 1.93 -8.20
CA LYS A 254 15.26 0.72 -7.76
C LYS A 254 14.44 -0.13 -6.80
N PHE A 255 13.48 0.45 -6.09
CA PHE A 255 12.65 -0.24 -5.13
C PHE A 255 11.18 0.19 -5.23
N VAL A 256 10.26 -0.77 -5.14
CA VAL A 256 8.82 -0.48 -5.10
C VAL A 256 8.10 -1.41 -4.11
N GLN A 257 7.13 -0.88 -3.39
CA GLN A 257 6.09 -1.67 -2.74
C GLN A 257 5.08 -2.12 -3.79
N VAL A 258 4.78 -3.42 -3.85
CA VAL A 258 3.70 -3.95 -4.69
C VAL A 258 2.36 -3.55 -4.06
N PRO A 259 1.45 -2.88 -4.79
CA PRO A 259 0.19 -2.41 -4.24
C PRO A 259 -0.71 -3.55 -3.73
N HIS A 260 -1.42 -3.29 -2.62
CA HIS A 260 -2.50 -4.13 -2.11
C HIS A 260 -2.14 -5.63 -2.08
N HIS A 261 -0.95 -5.90 -1.52
CA HIS A 261 -0.45 -7.25 -1.29
C HIS A 261 -0.29 -8.09 -2.57
N GLY A 262 -0.23 -7.46 -3.75
CA GLY A 262 -0.18 -8.15 -5.03
C GLY A 262 -1.55 -8.59 -5.54
N SER A 263 -2.61 -7.83 -5.23
CA SER A 263 -3.93 -8.00 -5.83
C SER A 263 -3.93 -7.62 -7.31
N ARG A 264 -4.49 -8.48 -8.16
CA ARG A 264 -4.69 -8.18 -9.58
C ARG A 264 -5.74 -7.08 -9.84
N ARG A 265 -6.50 -6.66 -8.82
CA ARG A 265 -7.55 -5.63 -8.93
C ARG A 265 -7.04 -4.20 -8.73
N ASN A 266 -5.75 -4.05 -8.42
CA ASN A 266 -5.14 -2.74 -8.09
C ASN A 266 -4.15 -2.28 -9.16
N VAL A 267 -3.83 -3.15 -10.13
CA VAL A 267 -2.85 -2.89 -11.17
C VAL A 267 -3.39 -3.26 -12.54
N SER A 268 -2.89 -2.59 -13.57
CA SER A 268 -3.12 -2.87 -14.99
C SER A 268 -1.81 -2.72 -15.75
N THR A 269 -1.69 -3.31 -16.94
CA THR A 269 -0.51 -3.17 -17.79
C THR A 269 -0.16 -1.70 -18.03
N THR A 270 -1.15 -0.89 -18.40
CA THR A 270 -0.98 0.53 -18.71
C THR A 270 -0.40 1.30 -17.52
N VAL A 271 -0.96 1.13 -16.32
CA VAL A 271 -0.51 1.90 -15.16
C VAL A 271 0.85 1.42 -14.65
N LEU A 272 1.14 0.11 -14.74
CA LEU A 272 2.46 -0.41 -14.39
C LEU A 272 3.54 0.05 -15.38
N ASN A 273 3.21 0.19 -16.67
CA ASN A 273 4.13 0.77 -17.64
C ASN A 273 4.48 2.23 -17.31
N ARG A 274 3.47 3.02 -16.93
CA ARG A 274 3.69 4.41 -16.51
C ARG A 274 4.53 4.49 -15.23
N LEU A 275 4.24 3.67 -14.24
CA LEU A 275 4.93 3.71 -12.94
C LEU A 275 6.34 3.10 -12.98
N LEU A 276 6.49 1.92 -13.56
CA LEU A 276 7.67 1.07 -13.41
C LEU A 276 8.57 1.04 -14.65
N GLY A 277 8.03 1.43 -15.81
CA GLY A 277 8.64 1.31 -17.13
C GLY A 277 8.05 0.16 -17.95
N GLU A 278 8.39 0.12 -19.24
CA GLU A 278 7.97 -0.94 -20.16
C GLU A 278 8.58 -2.30 -19.80
N PRO A 279 7.93 -3.41 -20.17
CA PRO A 279 8.53 -4.74 -20.09
C PRO A 279 9.91 -4.80 -20.76
N ILE A 280 10.87 -5.44 -20.12
CA ILE A 280 12.20 -5.69 -20.68
C ILE A 280 12.13 -6.84 -21.69
N ASN A 281 12.96 -6.75 -22.73
CA ASN A 281 13.12 -7.84 -23.69
C ASN A 281 13.56 -9.12 -22.96
N PHE A 282 12.87 -10.23 -23.25
CA PHE A 282 13.23 -11.52 -22.70
C PHE A 282 14.46 -12.08 -23.39
N ASP A 283 15.50 -12.33 -22.62
CA ASP A 283 16.59 -13.22 -22.98
C ASP A 283 16.75 -14.25 -21.87
N ALA A 284 16.37 -15.50 -22.14
CA ALA A 284 16.42 -16.59 -21.16
C ALA A 284 17.84 -16.84 -20.63
N HIS A 285 18.88 -16.44 -21.38
CA HIS A 285 20.27 -16.60 -20.99
C HIS A 285 20.86 -15.36 -20.31
N ASN A 286 20.16 -14.23 -20.34
CA ASN A 286 20.65 -12.94 -19.85
C ASN A 286 19.56 -12.06 -19.22
N LEU A 287 18.63 -12.67 -18.49
CA LEU A 287 17.58 -11.94 -17.79
C LEU A 287 18.18 -11.15 -16.61
N ILE A 288 18.23 -9.82 -16.74
CA ILE A 288 18.77 -8.95 -15.68
C ILE A 288 17.63 -8.34 -14.87
N LEU A 289 17.40 -8.89 -13.67
CA LEU A 289 16.51 -8.30 -12.67
C LEU A 289 17.33 -7.47 -11.67
N ASN A 290 17.41 -6.15 -11.89
CA ASN A 290 18.23 -5.23 -11.08
C ASN A 290 17.41 -4.27 -10.19
N LYS A 291 16.08 -4.34 -10.24
CA LYS A 291 15.16 -3.64 -9.34
C LYS A 291 14.60 -4.61 -8.30
N THR A 292 14.10 -4.11 -7.17
CA THR A 292 13.52 -4.92 -6.10
C THR A 292 12.06 -4.52 -5.85
N ALA A 293 11.15 -5.48 -5.81
CA ALA A 293 9.76 -5.24 -5.44
C ALA A 293 9.44 -6.04 -4.18
N PHE A 294 8.93 -5.39 -3.15
CA PHE A 294 8.45 -6.07 -1.95
C PHE A 294 6.93 -6.15 -1.96
N VAL A 295 6.41 -7.33 -1.67
CA VAL A 295 4.97 -7.54 -1.48
C VAL A 295 4.68 -8.02 -0.08
N SER A 296 3.91 -7.22 0.67
CA SER A 296 3.45 -7.62 1.99
C SER A 296 2.31 -8.61 1.84
N ALA A 297 2.58 -9.89 2.04
CA ALA A 297 1.58 -10.95 1.99
C ALA A 297 1.66 -11.80 3.25
N SER A 298 0.50 -12.10 3.85
CA SER A 298 0.44 -12.94 5.03
C SER A 298 0.97 -14.35 4.76
N GLN A 299 1.50 -14.99 5.81
CA GLN A 299 2.12 -16.32 5.73
C GLN A 299 1.20 -17.36 5.09
N SER A 300 -0.09 -17.32 5.47
CA SER A 300 -1.07 -18.33 5.05
C SER A 300 -1.93 -17.89 3.87
N SER A 301 -1.68 -16.71 3.26
CA SER A 301 -2.45 -16.29 2.09
C SER A 301 -2.22 -17.25 0.93
N LYS A 302 -3.31 -17.84 0.41
CA LYS A 302 -3.28 -18.63 -0.82
C LYS A 302 -3.45 -17.78 -2.08
N LYS A 303 -3.96 -16.54 -1.93
CA LYS A 303 -4.29 -15.64 -3.04
C LYS A 303 -3.21 -14.60 -3.33
N HIS A 304 -2.49 -14.18 -2.30
CA HIS A 304 -1.59 -13.04 -2.37
C HIS A 304 -0.13 -13.45 -2.15
N PRO A 305 0.82 -12.93 -2.94
CA PRO A 305 0.57 -12.19 -4.19
C PRO A 305 -0.05 -13.09 -5.27
N ARG A 306 -0.80 -12.51 -6.21
CA ARG A 306 -1.24 -13.23 -7.41
C ARG A 306 -0.08 -13.35 -8.38
N ASP A 307 0.11 -14.54 -8.95
CA ASP A 307 1.22 -14.83 -9.87
C ASP A 307 1.28 -13.88 -11.07
N ARG A 308 0.13 -13.52 -11.66
CA ARG A 308 0.04 -12.52 -12.74
C ARG A 308 0.64 -11.17 -12.36
N VAL A 309 0.48 -10.76 -11.10
CA VAL A 309 1.07 -9.51 -10.59
C VAL A 309 2.57 -9.69 -10.37
N VAL A 310 3.02 -10.84 -9.85
CA VAL A 310 4.45 -11.16 -9.73
C VAL A 310 5.12 -11.11 -11.11
N ASN A 311 4.55 -11.80 -12.09
CA ASN A 311 5.00 -11.85 -13.48
C ASN A 311 5.06 -10.44 -14.08
N ALA A 312 4.03 -9.60 -13.88
CA ALA A 312 4.02 -8.23 -14.35
C ALA A 312 5.18 -7.38 -13.81
N PHE A 313 5.54 -7.51 -12.54
CA PHE A 313 6.70 -6.82 -11.98
C PHE A 313 8.02 -7.41 -12.50
N MET A 314 8.12 -8.73 -12.62
CA MET A 314 9.31 -9.39 -13.17
C MET A 314 9.59 -8.95 -14.61
N ARG A 315 8.54 -8.86 -15.43
CA ARG A 315 8.60 -8.31 -16.80
C ARG A 315 9.23 -6.93 -16.85
N ARG A 316 9.13 -6.12 -15.79
CA ARG A 316 9.67 -4.75 -15.70
C ARG A 316 11.01 -4.68 -14.96
N GLY A 317 11.70 -5.82 -14.82
CA GLY A 317 13.06 -5.91 -14.28
C GLY A 317 13.17 -6.07 -12.76
N PHE A 318 12.07 -6.44 -12.08
CA PHE A 318 12.05 -6.56 -10.63
C PHE A 318 12.29 -7.99 -10.15
N LYS A 319 13.14 -8.12 -9.13
CA LYS A 319 13.13 -9.27 -8.22
C LYS A 319 11.99 -9.06 -7.23
N VAL A 320 10.96 -9.89 -7.29
CA VAL A 320 9.79 -9.80 -6.40
C VAL A 320 10.02 -10.64 -5.15
N ILE A 321 9.85 -10.06 -3.97
CA ILE A 321 10.10 -10.72 -2.67
C ILE A 321 8.86 -10.54 -1.80
N ALA A 322 8.26 -11.64 -1.37
CA ALA A 322 7.12 -11.62 -0.46
C ALA A 322 7.55 -11.74 1.01
N THR A 323 6.83 -11.07 1.92
CA THR A 323 7.09 -11.17 3.36
C THR A 323 6.76 -12.57 3.89
N LYS A 324 5.56 -13.10 3.61
CA LYS A 324 5.13 -14.49 3.91
C LYS A 324 5.53 -14.94 5.33
N GLY A 325 5.18 -14.13 6.34
CA GLY A 325 5.47 -14.43 7.75
C GLY A 325 6.88 -14.10 8.22
N SER A 326 7.74 -13.54 7.36
CA SER A 326 9.11 -13.17 7.72
C SER A 326 9.43 -11.72 7.38
N THR A 327 10.27 -11.08 8.22
CA THR A 327 10.73 -9.72 7.98
C THR A 327 11.76 -9.69 6.87
N LYS A 328 11.53 -8.85 5.87
CA LYS A 328 12.43 -8.63 4.74
C LYS A 328 13.11 -7.27 4.86
N ARG A 329 14.34 -7.17 4.38
CA ARG A 329 15.14 -5.94 4.38
C ARG A 329 15.75 -5.74 3.00
N HIS A 330 15.47 -4.59 2.40
CA HIS A 330 16.29 -4.02 1.34
C HIS A 330 17.25 -3.01 1.98
N TYR A 331 18.49 -2.94 1.53
CA TYR A 331 19.48 -2.02 2.10
C TYR A 331 20.48 -1.56 1.05
N ASN A 332 21.04 -0.38 1.26
CA ASN A 332 22.14 0.18 0.49
C ASN A 332 22.96 1.08 1.42
N GLY A 333 24.26 0.84 1.55
CA GLY A 333 25.14 1.66 2.39
C GLY A 333 24.86 1.61 3.91
N MET A 334 24.12 0.60 4.40
CA MET A 334 23.80 0.43 5.82
C MET A 334 24.50 -0.82 6.39
N PRO A 335 24.86 -0.83 7.69
CA PRO A 335 25.55 -1.98 8.31
C PRO A 335 24.81 -3.31 8.16
N GLU A 336 25.57 -4.40 8.12
CA GLU A 336 25.01 -5.74 8.23
C GLU A 336 24.33 -5.95 9.59
N ARG A 337 23.35 -6.87 9.63
CA ARG A 337 22.67 -7.24 10.87
C ARG A 337 22.92 -8.71 11.15
N ALA A 338 23.48 -9.01 12.32
CA ALA A 338 23.70 -10.39 12.73
C ALA A 338 22.39 -11.21 12.67
N GLY A 339 22.47 -12.41 12.11
CA GLY A 339 21.32 -13.31 11.92
C GLY A 339 20.43 -13.01 10.71
N TRP A 340 20.76 -11.99 9.90
CA TRP A 340 20.07 -11.73 8.62
C TRP A 340 20.82 -12.40 7.47
N GLY A 341 20.08 -13.01 6.55
CA GLY A 341 20.64 -13.67 5.37
C GLY A 341 19.92 -13.28 4.09
N SER A 342 20.41 -13.79 2.97
CA SER A 342 19.78 -13.62 1.66
C SER A 342 18.40 -14.26 1.62
N VAL A 343 17.50 -13.67 0.82
CA VAL A 343 16.16 -14.19 0.57
C VAL A 343 16.07 -14.67 -0.88
N THR A 344 15.36 -15.78 -1.10
CA THR A 344 15.00 -16.26 -2.43
C THR A 344 13.82 -15.42 -2.96
N PRO A 345 13.95 -14.74 -4.11
CA PRO A 345 12.82 -14.09 -4.78
C PRO A 345 11.76 -15.09 -5.23
N LEU A 346 10.57 -14.60 -5.53
CA LEU A 346 9.55 -15.36 -6.26
C LEU A 346 10.00 -15.61 -7.70
N GLU A 347 9.50 -16.70 -8.27
CA GLU A 347 9.79 -17.11 -9.65
C GLU A 347 8.66 -16.71 -10.59
N PHE A 348 8.97 -16.70 -11.89
CA PHE A 348 7.99 -16.44 -12.92
C PHE A 348 7.09 -17.68 -13.08
N SER A 349 5.77 -17.50 -12.99
CA SER A 349 4.81 -18.59 -13.20
C SER A 349 4.41 -18.67 -14.66
N TYR A 350 4.57 -19.84 -15.29
CA TYR A 350 4.10 -20.09 -16.66
C TYR A 350 2.64 -20.58 -16.71
N GLU A 351 2.07 -20.88 -15.56
CA GLU A 351 0.67 -21.23 -15.38
C GLU A 351 0.12 -20.37 -14.26
N VAL A 352 -0.97 -19.64 -14.54
CA VAL A 352 -1.57 -18.71 -13.58
C VAL A 352 -3.05 -18.94 -13.41
N ASP A 353 -3.51 -18.84 -12.17
CA ASP A 353 -4.91 -18.95 -11.81
C ASP A 353 -5.69 -17.66 -12.18
N ASP A 354 -6.71 -17.80 -13.04
CA ASP A 354 -7.62 -16.73 -13.45
C ASP A 354 -8.90 -16.66 -12.58
N THR A 355 -9.02 -17.51 -11.56
CA THR A 355 -10.19 -17.47 -10.70
C THR A 355 -10.19 -16.27 -9.77
N ASP A 356 -11.39 -15.73 -9.51
CA ASP A 356 -11.62 -14.69 -8.50
C ASP A 356 -11.58 -15.23 -7.06
N ASN A 357 -11.58 -16.56 -6.92
CA ASN A 357 -11.78 -17.26 -5.65
C ASN A 357 -10.53 -17.45 -4.81
#